data_AF-A0A183JAR0-F1
#
_entry.id   AF-A0A183JAR0-F1
#
_cell.length_a   1.000
_cell.length_b   1.000
_cell.length_c   1.000
_cell.angle_alpha   90.00
_cell.angle_beta   90.00
_cell.angle_gamma   90.00
#
_symmetry.space_group_name_H-M   'P 1'
#
loop_
_entity.id
_entity.type
_entity.pdbx_description
1 polymer ?
#
loop_
_entity_poly.entity_id
_entity_poly.type
_entity_poly.pdbx_seq_one_letter_code
_entity_poly.pdbx_strand_id
1 'polypeptide(L)'
;MVRTDGRLQIFLNSKCELSNRMKRNPREIRWTVFYRRKNKKGVQSEEVSKKKTRKVEKIFRAIGATPFADILAKRNQKPEVRKAIREQAIK
;
A
#
# COMPACT_ATOMS: atom_id res chain seq x y z
N MET A 1 -29.71 -6.19 20.66
CA MET A 1 -30.30 -7.55 20.58
C MET A 1 -29.18 -8.57 20.53
N VAL A 2 -29.11 -9.49 21.50
CA VAL A 2 -28.12 -10.58 21.50
C VAL A 2 -28.77 -11.81 20.88
N ARG A 3 -28.13 -12.40 19.88
CA ARG A 3 -28.60 -13.63 19.24
C ARG A 3 -28.19 -14.86 20.05
N THR A 4 -28.81 -16.01 19.77
CA THR A 4 -28.48 -17.29 20.44
C THR A 4 -27.05 -17.75 20.20
N ASP A 5 -26.40 -17.29 19.13
CA ASP A 5 -24.98 -17.50 18.83
C ASP A 5 -24.05 -16.52 19.57
N GLY A 6 -24.56 -15.74 20.52
CA GLY A 6 -23.79 -14.77 21.32
C GLY A 6 -23.47 -13.46 20.59
N ARG A 7 -23.87 -13.30 19.33
CA ARG A 7 -23.59 -12.08 18.56
C ARG A 7 -24.49 -10.93 18.99
N LEU A 8 -23.88 -9.81 19.37
CA LEU A 8 -24.58 -8.56 19.66
C LEU A 8 -24.89 -7.79 18.38
N GLN A 9 -26.17 -7.50 18.15
CA GLN A 9 -26.64 -6.59 17.11
C GLN A 9 -27.10 -5.28 17.75
N ILE A 10 -26.52 -4.16 17.31
CA ILE A 10 -26.87 -2.80 17.74
C ILE A 10 -27.74 -2.17 16.64
N PHE A 11 -28.92 -1.68 17.01
CA PHE A 11 -29.85 -1.01 16.11
C PHE A 11 -30.04 0.44 16.54
N LEU A 12 -30.10 1.37 15.57
CA LEU A 12 -30.33 2.78 15.84
C LEU A 12 -31.78 3.07 16.25
N ASN A 13 -32.76 2.38 15.64
CA ASN A 13 -34.18 2.59 15.85
C ASN A 13 -34.99 1.32 15.50
N SER A 14 -36.29 1.35 15.80
CA SER A 14 -37.20 0.22 15.55
C SER A 14 -37.33 -0.15 14.07
N LYS A 15 -37.15 0.80 13.14
CA LYS A 15 -37.15 0.52 11.69
C LYS A 15 -35.99 -0.40 11.29
N CYS A 16 -34.80 -0.16 11.82
CA CYS A 16 -33.63 -1.01 11.60
C CYS A 16 -33.86 -2.42 12.18
N GLU A 17 -34.41 -2.49 13.39
CA GLU A 17 -34.71 -3.75 14.06
C GLU A 17 -35.75 -4.59 13.29
N LEU A 18 -36.88 -3.99 12.90
CA LEU A 18 -37.93 -4.66 12.12
C LEU A 18 -37.39 -5.17 10.78
N SER A 19 -36.57 -4.38 10.09
CA SER A 19 -35.96 -4.80 8.83
C SER A 19 -35.02 -6.00 9.01
N ASN A 20 -34.26 -6.05 10.11
CA ASN A 20 -33.41 -7.20 10.44
C ASN A 20 -34.24 -8.43 10.81
N ARG A 21 -35.33 -8.26 11.56
CA ARG A 21 -36.26 -9.34 11.90
C ARG A 21 -36.94 -9.94 10.67
N MET A 22 -37.28 -9.11 9.69
CA MET A 22 -37.76 -9.56 8.36
C MET A 22 -36.66 -10.15 7.46
N LYS A 23 -35.41 -10.29 7.97
CA LYS A 23 -34.26 -10.84 7.25
C LYS A 23 -33.96 -10.13 5.91
N ARG A 24 -34.29 -8.84 5.80
CA ARG A 24 -34.00 -8.05 4.59
C ARG A 24 -32.52 -7.76 4.47
N ASN A 25 -31.96 -7.88 3.27
CA ASN A 25 -30.54 -7.63 3.03
C ASN A 25 -30.23 -6.11 3.04
N PRO A 26 -29.37 -5.61 3.95
CA PRO A 26 -29.00 -4.19 3.96
C PRO A 26 -28.42 -3.70 2.63
N ARG A 27 -27.81 -4.57 1.82
CA ARG A 27 -27.22 -4.24 0.50
C ARG A 27 -28.26 -3.96 -0.59
N GLU A 28 -29.54 -4.21 -0.34
CA GLU A 28 -30.66 -3.92 -1.25
C GLU A 28 -31.50 -2.73 -0.78
N ILE A 29 -31.40 -2.37 0.50
CA ILE A 29 -32.14 -1.25 1.09
C ILE A 29 -31.42 0.07 0.77
N ARG A 30 -32.04 0.87 -0.12
CA ARG A 30 -31.45 2.05 -0.77
C ARG A 30 -30.81 3.09 0.16
N TRP A 31 -31.35 3.27 1.38
CA TRP A 31 -30.91 4.29 2.32
C TRP A 31 -29.77 3.84 3.25
N THR A 32 -29.36 2.57 3.23
CA THR A 32 -28.30 2.08 4.11
C THR A 32 -26.91 2.45 3.60
N VAL A 33 -25.94 2.53 4.51
CA VAL A 33 -24.53 2.71 4.15
C VAL A 33 -24.02 1.54 3.29
N PHE A 34 -24.48 0.31 3.56
CA PHE A 34 -24.10 -0.88 2.78
C PHE A 34 -24.52 -0.77 1.31
N TYR A 35 -25.75 -0.33 1.04
CA TYR A 35 -26.24 -0.08 -0.31
C TYR A 35 -25.41 1.03 -0.98
N ARG A 36 -25.19 2.15 -0.28
CA ARG A 36 -24.39 3.27 -0.81
C ARG A 36 -22.97 2.84 -1.18
N ARG A 37 -22.30 2.03 -0.35
CA ARG A 37 -20.97 1.46 -0.64
C ARG A 37 -21.00 0.51 -1.85
N LYS A 38 -21.95 -0.44 -1.90
CA LYS A 38 -22.11 -1.38 -3.03
C LYS A 38 -22.30 -0.64 -4.36
N ASN A 39 -23.10 0.43 -4.35
CA ASN A 39 -23.45 1.21 -5.53
C ASN A 39 -22.56 2.44 -5.73
N LYS A 40 -21.44 2.57 -4.99
CA LYS A 40 -20.49 3.70 -5.08
C LYS A 40 -21.13 5.09 -4.90
N LYS A 41 -22.26 5.18 -4.20
CA LYS A 41 -22.92 6.46 -3.88
C LYS A 41 -22.20 7.14 -2.73
N GLY A 42 -21.61 8.32 -2.97
CA GLY A 42 -20.91 9.11 -1.95
C GLY A 42 -19.55 8.55 -1.51
N VAL A 43 -18.98 7.58 -2.25
CA VAL A 43 -17.66 6.97 -1.95
C VAL A 43 -16.51 7.74 -2.64
N GLN A 44 -16.82 8.62 -3.59
CA GLN A 44 -15.83 9.38 -4.35
C GLN A 44 -15.15 10.50 -3.53
N SER A 45 -15.76 10.97 -2.42
CA SER A 45 -15.36 12.24 -1.79
C SER A 45 -14.37 12.15 -0.64
N GLU A 46 -14.31 11.06 0.14
CA GLU A 46 -13.58 11.10 1.43
C GLU A 46 -12.34 10.19 1.55
N GLU A 47 -12.20 9.05 0.85
CA GLU A 47 -11.22 8.04 1.31
C GLU A 47 -10.43 7.27 0.25
N VAL A 48 -10.43 7.66 -1.03
CA VAL A 48 -9.54 7.00 -2.01
C VAL A 48 -8.26 7.81 -2.20
N SER A 49 -7.56 8.08 -1.10
CA SER A 49 -6.13 8.37 -1.22
C SER A 49 -5.48 7.07 -1.70
N LYS A 50 -5.09 7.04 -2.98
CA LYS A 50 -4.33 5.91 -3.52
C LYS A 50 -3.09 5.77 -2.64
N LYS A 51 -2.97 4.65 -1.90
CA LYS A 51 -1.75 4.33 -1.16
C LYS A 51 -0.62 4.27 -2.19
N LYS A 52 0.20 5.32 -2.24
CA LYS A 52 1.40 5.34 -3.08
C LYS A 52 2.36 4.33 -2.48
N THR A 53 2.72 3.30 -3.25
CA THR A 53 3.76 2.35 -2.85
C THR A 53 5.04 3.13 -2.54
N ARG A 54 5.71 2.78 -1.44
CA ARG A 54 7.01 3.39 -1.10
C ARG A 54 7.99 3.16 -2.26
N LYS A 55 8.69 4.21 -2.69
CA LYS A 55 9.78 4.10 -3.67
C LYS A 55 10.96 3.38 -3.00
N VAL A 56 11.44 2.33 -3.62
CA VAL A 56 12.69 1.65 -3.23
C VAL A 56 13.78 2.08 -4.22
N GLU A 57 14.89 2.60 -3.72
CA GLU A 57 16.06 2.88 -4.54
C GLU A 57 16.73 1.56 -4.94
N LYS A 58 17.12 1.45 -6.21
CA LYS A 58 17.78 0.24 -6.71
C LYS A 58 19.21 0.21 -6.20
N ILE A 59 19.58 -0.89 -5.54
CA ILE A 59 20.98 -1.17 -5.19
C ILE A 59 21.74 -1.53 -6.48
N PHE A 60 22.97 -1.02 -6.61
CA PHE A 60 23.86 -1.37 -7.73
C PHE A 60 24.09 -2.89 -7.78
N ARG A 61 24.11 -3.47 -8.99
CA ARG A 61 24.29 -4.92 -9.21
C ARG A 61 25.60 -5.19 -9.96
N ALA A 62 26.08 -6.43 -9.90
CA ALA A 62 27.15 -6.91 -10.76
C ALA A 62 26.78 -6.70 -12.24
N ILE A 63 27.78 -6.36 -13.07
CA ILE A 63 27.58 -6.07 -14.49
C ILE A 63 28.37 -7.10 -15.30
N GLY A 64 27.65 -7.95 -16.04
CA GLY A 64 28.25 -8.97 -16.90
C GLY A 64 29.27 -9.83 -16.16
N ALA A 65 30.51 -9.83 -16.66
CA ALA A 65 31.64 -10.57 -16.08
C ALA A 65 32.32 -9.88 -14.88
N THR A 66 31.92 -8.65 -14.52
CA THR A 66 32.51 -7.94 -13.39
C THR A 66 31.67 -8.16 -12.13
N PRO A 67 32.20 -8.86 -11.11
CA PRO A 67 31.48 -9.07 -9.86
C PRO A 67 31.32 -7.75 -9.10
N PHE A 68 30.30 -7.69 -8.24
CA PHE A 68 29.95 -6.48 -7.49
C PHE A 68 31.10 -5.97 -6.60
N ALA A 69 31.91 -6.89 -6.04
CA ALA A 69 33.04 -6.56 -5.18
C ALA A 69 34.10 -5.71 -5.90
N ASP A 70 34.42 -6.04 -7.16
CA ASP A 70 35.43 -5.32 -7.94
C ASP A 70 34.96 -3.92 -8.32
N ILE A 71 33.67 -3.77 -8.61
CA ILE A 71 33.04 -2.46 -8.88
C ILE A 71 33.12 -1.59 -7.62
N LEU A 72 32.80 -2.15 -6.45
CA LEU A 72 32.85 -1.43 -5.18
C LEU A 72 34.29 -1.03 -4.82
N ALA A 73 35.25 -1.93 -5.03
CA ALA A 73 36.67 -1.67 -4.78
C ALA A 73 37.18 -0.50 -5.63
N LYS A 74 36.91 -0.50 -6.94
CA LYS A 74 37.26 0.62 -7.84
C LYS A 74 36.55 1.92 -7.45
N ARG A 75 35.26 1.86 -7.07
CA ARG A 75 34.47 3.03 -6.66
C ARG A 75 34.97 3.66 -5.35
N ASN A 76 35.49 2.86 -4.43
CA ASN A 76 35.94 3.32 -3.12
C ASN A 76 37.46 3.64 -3.08
N GLN A 77 38.16 3.63 -4.22
CA GLN A 77 39.56 4.09 -4.29
C GLN A 77 39.68 5.55 -3.87
N LYS A 78 40.64 5.83 -2.97
CA LYS A 78 40.93 7.18 -2.50
C LYS A 78 41.32 8.10 -3.67
N PRO A 79 40.97 9.40 -3.59
CA PRO A 79 41.23 10.35 -4.67
C PRO A 79 42.72 10.50 -5.01
N GLU A 80 43.61 10.34 -4.03
CA GLU A 80 45.06 10.36 -4.21
C GLU A 80 45.53 9.27 -5.17
N VAL A 81 45.07 8.03 -4.98
CA VAL A 81 45.40 6.88 -5.84
C VAL A 81 44.88 7.11 -7.26
N ARG A 82 43.68 7.68 -7.40
CA ARG A 82 43.11 8.04 -8.72
C ARG A 82 43.91 9.12 -9.43
N LYS A 83 44.39 10.13 -8.70
CA LYS A 83 45.21 11.22 -9.24
C LYS A 83 46.55 10.69 -9.72
N ALA A 84 47.20 9.83 -8.92
CA ALA A 84 48.46 9.19 -9.28
C ALA A 84 48.33 8.34 -10.57
N ILE A 85 47.31 7.49 -10.68
CA ILE A 85 47.05 6.70 -11.90
C ILE A 85 46.84 7.63 -13.12
N ARG A 86 46.12 8.74 -12.93
CA ARG A 86 45.86 9.71 -14.01
C ARG A 86 47.15 10.40 -14.47
N GLU A 87 47.97 10.88 -13.54
CA GLU A 87 49.24 11.54 -13.86
C GLU A 87 50.21 10.58 -14.53
N GLN A 88 50.23 9.31 -14.09
CA GLN A 88 51.05 8.26 -14.68
C GLN A 88 50.60 7.85 -16.08
N ALA A 89 49.31 7.97 -16.40
CA ALA A 89 48.76 7.72 -17.74
C ALA A 89 48.87 8.92 -18.71
N ILE A 90 49.11 10.14 -18.17
CA ILE A 90 49.36 11.35 -18.97
C ILE A 90 50.83 11.47 -19.35
N LYS A 91 51.73 10.88 -18.55
CA LYS A 91 53.16 10.76 -18.84
C LYS A 91 53.42 9.74 -19.95
#